data_AF-A0A2M8P5H0-F1
#
_entry.id   AF-A0A2M8P5H0-F1
#
_cell.length_a   1.000
_cell.length_b   1.000
_cell.length_c   1.000
_cell.angle_alpha   90.00
_cell.angle_beta   90.00
_cell.angle_gamma   90.00
#
_symmetry.space_group_name_H-M   'P 1'
#
loop_
_entity.id
_entity.type
_entity.pdbx_description
1 polymer ?
#
loop_
_entity_poly.entity_id
_entity_poly.type
_entity_poly.pdbx_seq_one_letter_code
_entity_poly.pdbx_strand_id
1 'polypeptide(L)'
;IESSEELKNMNSTVLYNRDWHKGVVGIVASRVTEQYYRPSIILTESNGLATGSARSVRDFDLYEAIGKCSDLLESYGGHMYAAGLTLKIENIPAFRKRFE
;
A
#
# COMPACT_ATOMS: atom_id res chain seq x y z
N ILE A 1 -11.57 4.05 6.97
CA ILE A 1 -11.51 2.67 7.51
C ILE A 1 -12.66 2.46 8.47
N GLU A 2 -12.79 3.27 9.52
CA GLU A 2 -13.89 3.16 10.50
C GLU A 2 -15.31 3.14 9.92
N SER A 3 -15.53 3.82 8.79
CA SER A 3 -16.83 3.89 8.11
C SER A 3 -17.10 2.75 7.12
N SER A 4 -16.18 1.79 6.96
CA SER A 4 -16.30 0.68 5.99
C SER A 4 -16.07 -0.67 6.67
N GLU A 5 -17.14 -1.47 6.74
CA GLU A 5 -17.10 -2.81 7.33
C GLU A 5 -16.19 -3.76 6.53
N GLU A 6 -16.18 -3.62 5.21
CA GLU A 6 -15.28 -4.36 4.31
C GLU A 6 -13.82 -4.08 4.67
N LEU A 7 -13.41 -2.81 4.73
CA LEU A 7 -12.04 -2.43 5.06
C LEU A 7 -11.63 -2.87 6.47
N LYS A 8 -12.56 -3.02 7.41
CA LYS A 8 -12.23 -3.52 8.77
C LYS A 8 -11.87 -4.99 8.78
N ASN A 9 -12.50 -5.79 7.93
CA ASN A 9 -12.34 -7.25 7.90
C ASN A 9 -11.22 -7.75 6.98
N MET A 10 -10.52 -6.83 6.29
CA MET A 10 -9.39 -7.16 5.43
C MET A 10 -8.10 -7.50 6.22
N ASN A 11 -7.27 -8.36 5.65
CA ASN A 11 -5.93 -8.71 6.12
C ASN A 11 -4.87 -7.68 5.71
N SER A 12 -5.19 -6.79 4.79
CA SER A 12 -4.32 -5.71 4.34
C SER A 12 -5.04 -4.36 4.26
N THR A 13 -4.29 -3.26 4.29
CA THR A 13 -4.83 -1.93 3.99
C THR A 13 -4.17 -1.38 2.73
N VAL A 14 -4.96 -1.03 1.70
CA VAL A 14 -4.43 -0.34 0.52
C VAL A 14 -5.29 0.88 0.23
N LEU A 15 -4.80 2.07 0.56
CA LEU A 15 -5.53 3.33 0.35
C LEU A 15 -4.88 4.16 -0.74
N TYR A 16 -5.70 4.86 -1.50
CA TYR A 16 -5.29 5.81 -2.53
C TYR A 16 -6.13 7.07 -2.41
N ASN A 17 -5.46 8.21 -2.45
CA ASN A 17 -6.10 9.50 -2.65
C ASN A 17 -5.12 10.40 -3.39
N ARG A 18 -5.58 11.02 -4.48
CA ARG A 18 -4.76 11.85 -5.36
C ARG A 18 -4.21 13.12 -4.70
N ASP A 19 -4.87 13.61 -3.65
CA ASP A 19 -4.56 14.89 -3.02
C ASP A 19 -3.63 14.73 -1.81
N TRP A 20 -3.19 13.51 -1.49
CA TRP A 20 -2.28 13.29 -0.37
C TRP A 20 -0.85 13.70 -0.70
N HIS A 21 -0.18 14.34 0.25
CA HIS A 21 1.19 14.79 0.05
C HIS A 21 2.16 13.59 0.01
N LYS A 22 2.95 13.48 -1.06
CA LYS A 22 3.92 12.38 -1.26
C LYS A 22 4.90 12.22 -0.10
N GLY A 23 5.31 13.31 0.55
CA GLY A 23 6.19 13.25 1.72
C GLY A 23 5.53 12.71 3.00
N VAL A 24 4.20 12.59 3.03
CA VAL A 24 3.43 12.22 4.24
C VAL A 24 2.93 10.77 4.19
N VAL A 25 2.76 10.18 2.99
CA VAL A 25 2.19 8.83 2.83
C VAL A 25 2.95 7.75 3.61
N GLY A 26 4.27 7.88 3.77
CA GLY A 26 5.08 6.95 4.57
C GLY A 26 4.77 6.98 6.07
N ILE A 27 4.56 8.17 6.63
CA ILE A 27 4.18 8.34 8.05
C ILE A 27 2.78 7.78 8.27
N VAL A 28 1.86 8.05 7.33
CA VAL A 28 0.50 7.52 7.38
C VAL A 28 0.51 5.99 7.29
N ALA A 29 1.31 5.40 6.39
CA ALA A 29 1.42 3.94 6.27
C ALA A 29 1.85 3.30 7.58
N SER A 30 2.85 3.87 8.27
CA SER A 30 3.29 3.38 9.58
C SER A 30 2.18 3.45 10.62
N ARG A 31 1.50 4.59 10.74
CA ARG A 31 0.40 4.76 11.72
C ARG A 31 -0.78 3.82 11.45
N VAL A 32 -1.12 3.60 10.18
CA VAL A 32 -2.19 2.66 9.81
C VAL A 32 -1.78 1.23 10.13
N THR A 33 -0.55 0.83 9.83
CA THR A 33 -0.03 -0.49 10.22
C THR A 33 -0.02 -0.67 11.74
N GLU A 34 0.40 0.34 12.51
CA GLU A 34 0.41 0.29 13.98
C GLU A 34 -1.01 0.18 14.56
N GLN A 35 -1.96 0.96 14.02
CA GLN A 35 -3.32 1.02 14.53
C GLN A 35 -4.12 -0.25 14.23
N TYR A 36 -3.97 -0.82 13.03
CA TYR A 36 -4.77 -1.97 12.58
C TYR A 36 -4.00 -3.30 12.56
N TYR A 37 -2.72 -3.27 12.97
CA TYR A 37 -1.81 -4.42 13.01
C TYR A 37 -1.86 -5.30 11.76
N ARG A 38 -1.74 -4.66 10.59
CA ARG A 38 -1.70 -5.35 9.30
C ARG A 38 -0.89 -4.61 8.24
N PRO A 39 -0.37 -5.31 7.21
CA PRO A 39 0.37 -4.68 6.12
C PRO A 39 -0.43 -3.54 5.50
N SER A 40 0.17 -2.36 5.36
CA SER A 40 -0.53 -1.17 4.88
C SER A 40 0.25 -0.46 3.79
N ILE A 41 -0.47 -0.07 2.74
CA ILE A 41 0.03 0.63 1.57
C ILE A 41 -0.78 1.91 1.39
N ILE A 42 -0.10 3.05 1.37
CA ILE A 42 -0.71 4.36 1.18
C ILE A 42 -0.15 4.99 -0.09
N LEU A 43 -1.02 5.21 -1.05
CA LEU A 43 -0.72 5.71 -2.39
C LEU A 43 -1.27 7.15 -2.55
N THR A 44 -0.54 7.95 -3.31
CA THR A 44 -0.99 9.24 -3.85
C THR A 44 -0.72 9.34 -5.33
N GLU A 45 -1.29 10.33 -6.00
CA GLU A 45 -0.99 10.62 -7.40
C GLU A 45 0.30 11.44 -7.53
N SER A 46 1.18 11.03 -8.44
CA SER A 46 2.39 11.78 -8.82
C SER A 46 2.70 11.48 -10.28
N ASN A 47 2.77 12.54 -11.10
CA ASN A 47 3.08 12.44 -12.53
C ASN A 47 2.15 11.46 -13.29
N GLY A 48 0.86 11.45 -12.96
CA GLY A 48 -0.14 10.56 -13.58
C GLY A 48 -0.08 9.09 -13.14
N LEU A 49 0.77 8.76 -12.16
CA LEU A 49 0.90 7.41 -11.59
C LEU A 49 0.52 7.43 -10.12
N ALA A 50 0.09 6.28 -9.61
CA ALA A 50 -0.05 6.08 -8.18
C ALA A 50 1.30 5.69 -7.61
N THR A 51 1.82 6.47 -6.65
CA THR A 51 3.08 6.22 -5.98
C THR A 51 2.87 6.26 -4.47
N GLY A 52 3.57 5.42 -3.72
CA GLY A 52 3.34 5.38 -2.30
C GLY A 52 4.34 4.59 -1.49
N SER A 53 3.98 4.43 -0.22
CA SER A 53 4.78 3.75 0.78
C SER A 53 3.99 2.61 1.39
N ALA A 54 4.69 1.52 1.64
CA ALA A 54 4.18 0.32 2.25
C ALA A 54 4.91 0.04 3.58
N ARG A 55 4.19 -0.51 4.56
CA ARG A 55 4.69 -0.89 5.88
C ARG A 55 4.12 -2.26 6.27
N SER A 56 4.95 -3.06 6.93
CA SER A 56 4.63 -4.42 7.32
C SER A 56 4.47 -4.56 8.83
N VAL A 57 3.86 -5.66 9.23
CA VAL A 57 3.88 -6.17 10.61
C VAL A 57 5.03 -7.15 10.80
N ARG A 58 5.24 -7.59 12.05
CA ARG A 58 6.24 -8.62 12.35
C ARG A 58 5.90 -9.91 11.61
N ASP A 59 6.93 -10.63 11.16
CA ASP A 59 6.81 -11.95 10.53
C ASP A 59 6.05 -11.96 9.18
N PHE A 60 5.79 -10.79 8.57
CA PHE A 60 5.25 -10.69 7.22
C PHE A 60 6.26 -10.05 6.27
N ASP A 61 6.68 -10.80 5.24
CA ASP A 61 7.55 -10.29 4.18
C ASP A 61 6.76 -9.48 3.14
N LEU A 62 6.72 -8.18 3.37
CA LEU A 62 6.04 -7.22 2.51
C LEU A 62 6.68 -7.12 1.13
N TYR A 63 8.00 -7.24 1.05
CA TYR A 63 8.71 -7.13 -0.22
C TYR A 63 8.34 -8.30 -1.13
N GLU A 64 8.33 -9.52 -0.58
CA GLU A 64 7.89 -10.70 -1.31
C GLU A 64 6.41 -10.60 -1.72
N ALA A 65 5.54 -10.17 -0.80
CA ALA A 65 4.11 -10.00 -1.08
C ALA A 65 3.83 -8.99 -2.20
N ILE A 66 4.53 -7.85 -2.21
CA ILE A 66 4.45 -6.86 -3.30
C ILE A 66 5.03 -7.46 -4.60
N GLY A 67 6.11 -8.24 -4.51
CA GLY A 67 6.70 -8.92 -5.67
C GLY A 67 5.75 -9.87 -6.39
N LYS A 68 4.82 -10.51 -5.66
CA LYS A 68 3.74 -11.33 -6.24
C LYS A 68 2.72 -10.53 -7.05
N CYS A 69 2.76 -9.19 -6.97
CA CYS A 69 1.93 -8.28 -7.75
C CYS A 69 2.74 -7.52 -8.82
N SER A 70 3.99 -7.91 -9.09
CA SER A 70 4.93 -7.16 -9.95
C SER A 70 4.42 -6.88 -11.36
N ASP A 71 3.53 -7.70 -11.91
CA ASP A 71 2.88 -7.50 -13.21
C ASP A 71 1.97 -6.26 -13.26
N LEU A 72 1.52 -5.77 -12.10
CA LEU A 72 0.67 -4.58 -11.97
C LEU A 72 1.47 -3.31 -11.67
N LEU A 73 2.78 -3.43 -11.40
CA LEU A 73 3.63 -2.36 -10.90
C LEU A 73 4.54 -1.81 -12.02
N GLU A 74 4.71 -0.49 -12.04
CA GLU A 74 5.72 0.16 -12.86
C GLU A 74 7.10 0.05 -12.22
N SER A 75 7.16 0.10 -10.88
CA SER A 75 8.38 -0.11 -10.09
C SER A 75 8.05 -0.41 -8.64
N TYR A 76 8.90 -1.17 -7.96
CA TYR A 76 8.88 -1.31 -6.51
C TYR A 76 10.28 -1.61 -5.96
N GLY A 77 10.49 -1.34 -4.69
CA GLY A 77 11.76 -1.60 -4.02
C GLY A 77 11.67 -1.39 -2.51
N GLY A 78 12.63 -1.93 -1.78
CA GLY A 78 12.70 -1.82 -0.32
C GLY A 78 13.15 -3.12 0.32
N HIS A 79 12.60 -3.40 1.50
CA HIS A 79 12.96 -4.52 2.35
C HIS A 79 11.72 -5.15 2.96
N MET A 80 11.92 -6.26 3.67
CA MET A 80 10.88 -7.06 4.35
C MET A 80 9.80 -6.23 5.07
N TYR A 81 10.16 -5.11 5.72
CA TYR A 81 9.23 -4.31 6.53
C TYR A 81 8.75 -3.00 5.87
N ALA A 82 9.38 -2.57 4.79
CA ALA A 82 9.11 -1.27 4.20
C ALA A 82 9.45 -1.28 2.71
N ALA A 83 8.51 -0.83 1.89
CA ALA A 83 8.73 -0.71 0.45
C ALA A 83 8.12 0.58 -0.12
N GLY A 84 8.68 1.03 -1.23
CA GLY A 84 8.07 2.01 -2.12
C GLY A 84 7.59 1.29 -3.38
N LEU A 85 6.48 1.76 -3.93
CA LEU A 85 5.90 1.21 -5.16
C LEU A 85 5.21 2.28 -5.98
N THR A 86 5.19 2.04 -7.29
CA THR A 86 4.50 2.85 -8.28
C THR A 86 3.73 1.95 -9.24
N LEU A 87 2.52 2.33 -9.58
CA LEU A 87 1.63 1.61 -10.50
C LEU A 87 0.73 2.59 -11.26
N LYS A 88 0.15 2.15 -12.38
CA LYS A 88 -0.89 2.93 -13.06
C LYS A 88 -2.13 3.05 -12.16
N ILE A 89 -2.82 4.20 -12.23
CA ILE A 89 -4.01 4.46 -11.42
C ILE A 89 -5.12 3.41 -11.70
N GLU A 90 -5.23 2.99 -12.96
CA GLU A 90 -6.18 1.94 -13.40
C GLU A 90 -5.89 0.56 -12.78
N ASN A 91 -4.65 0.28 -12.35
CA ASN A 91 -4.27 -1.00 -11.75
C ASN A 91 -4.59 -1.08 -10.24
N ILE A 92 -4.94 0.04 -9.59
CA ILE A 92 -5.20 0.07 -8.14
C ILE A 92 -6.25 -0.96 -7.70
N PRO A 93 -7.42 -1.10 -8.37
CA PRO A 93 -8.41 -2.09 -7.98
C PRO A 93 -7.90 -3.54 -8.08
N ALA A 94 -7.16 -3.86 -9.15
CA ALA A 94 -6.58 -5.19 -9.34
C ALA A 94 -5.50 -5.49 -8.29
N PHE A 95 -4.66 -4.49 -7.99
CA PHE A 95 -3.61 -4.59 -6.98
C PHE A 95 -4.20 -4.80 -5.59
N ARG A 96 -5.23 -4.03 -5.20
CA ARG A 96 -5.96 -4.21 -3.94
C ARG A 96 -6.43 -5.64 -3.73
N LYS A 97 -7.02 -6.23 -4.77
CA LYS A 97 -7.57 -7.59 -4.71
C LYS A 97 -6.48 -8.66 -4.63
N ARG A 98 -5.32 -8.44 -5.24
CA ARG A 98 -4.23 -9.43 -5.26
C ARG A 98 -3.34 -9.38 -4.03
N PHE A 99 -3.22 -8.19 -3.43
CA PHE A 99 -2.42 -7.99 -2.23
C PHE A 99 -3.14 -8.42 -0.94
N GLU A 100 -4.47 -8.42 -0.96
CA GLU A 100 -5.33 -8.96 0.11
C GLU A 100 -5.22 -10.47 0.26
#